data_AF-A0A3C0GF66-F1
#
_entry.id   AF-A0A3C0GF66-F1
#
_cell.length_a   1.000
_cell.length_b   1.000
_cell.length_c   1.000
_cell.angle_alpha   90.00
_cell.angle_beta   90.00
_cell.angle_gamma   90.00
#
_symmetry.space_group_name_H-M   'P 1'
#
loop_
_entity.id
_entity.type
_entity.pdbx_description
1 polymer ?
#
loop_
_entity_poly.entity_id
_entity_poly.type
_entity_poly.pdbx_seq_one_letter_code
_entity_poly.pdbx_strand_id
1 'polypeptide(L)'
;WDMWARFTDYTGTLPPTHAQFMKQKIYGDYTTLDMEGINTWFKQHPDATLITDKVNDPLAFANAFIDKDRLIMELFSIMAVEKASENGIHTMISQEPLLAIKGDKINFLKVNDVKYAAVSRRIISSQKKLMLALRDAGIKVFVFNVNFDSGKDEQYVYDNELGLVYGMYADKWITDMGSKN
;
A
#
# COMPACT_ATOMS: atom_id res chain seq x y z
N TRP A 1 4.31 2.20 17.53
CA TRP A 1 5.58 1.79 18.16
C TRP A 1 5.45 0.52 18.98
N ASP A 2 4.32 0.28 19.66
CA ASP A 2 4.12 -0.95 20.46
C ASP A 2 4.23 -2.24 19.65
N MET A 3 3.69 -2.25 18.43
CA MET A 3 3.81 -3.39 17.52
C MET A 3 5.26 -3.68 17.12
N TRP A 4 6.04 -2.65 16.83
CA TRP A 4 7.48 -2.79 16.56
C TRP A 4 8.20 -3.35 17.79
N ALA A 5 7.94 -2.81 18.98
CA ALA A 5 8.55 -3.27 20.22
C ALA A 5 8.25 -4.75 20.50
N ARG A 6 7.02 -5.19 20.22
CA ARG A 6 6.62 -6.61 20.29
C ARG A 6 7.37 -7.50 19.31
N PHE A 7 7.63 -7.03 18.09
CA PHE A 7 8.33 -7.84 17.08
C PHE A 7 9.85 -7.86 17.28
N THR A 8 10.39 -6.94 18.06
CA THR A 8 11.82 -6.87 18.36
C THR A 8 12.18 -7.21 19.80
N ASP A 9 11.21 -7.62 20.61
CA ASP A 9 11.34 -7.80 22.07
C ASP A 9 11.95 -6.59 22.81
N TYR A 10 11.71 -5.37 22.30
CA TYR A 10 12.26 -4.15 22.88
C TYR A 10 11.43 -3.68 24.06
N THR A 11 12.07 -3.51 25.22
CA THR A 11 11.41 -3.16 26.50
C THR A 11 11.71 -1.74 26.99
N GLY A 12 12.40 -0.92 26.18
CA GLY A 12 12.73 0.46 26.53
C GLY A 12 11.62 1.47 26.23
N THR A 13 11.93 2.76 26.37
CA THR A 13 10.98 3.85 26.12
C THR A 13 10.58 3.94 24.66
N LEU A 14 9.30 4.20 24.40
CA LEU A 14 8.76 4.42 23.06
C LEU A 14 8.41 5.91 22.86
N PRO A 15 8.67 6.48 21.66
CA PRO A 15 9.42 5.89 20.55
C PRO A 15 10.91 5.66 20.91
N PRO A 16 11.56 4.62 20.36
CA PRO A 16 12.98 4.37 20.60
C PRO A 16 13.83 5.50 20.01
N THR A 17 15.07 5.64 20.48
CA THR A 17 16.06 6.45 19.76
C THR A 17 16.38 5.81 18.40
N HIS A 18 16.83 6.61 17.42
CA HIS A 18 17.25 6.08 16.11
C HIS A 18 18.31 4.98 16.24
N ALA A 19 19.33 5.17 17.10
CA ALA A 19 20.35 4.15 17.35
C ALA A 19 19.77 2.84 17.92
N GLN A 20 18.78 2.91 18.80
CA GLN A 20 18.07 1.72 19.28
C GLN A 20 17.23 1.09 18.18
N PHE A 21 16.50 1.89 17.41
CA PHE A 21 15.70 1.41 16.29
C PHE A 21 16.54 0.61 15.29
N MET A 22 17.71 1.13 14.90
CA MET A 22 18.62 0.48 13.96
C MET A 22 19.35 -0.74 14.55
N LYS A 23 19.46 -0.85 15.88
CA LYS A 23 20.08 -2.01 16.53
C LYS A 23 19.15 -3.22 16.63
N GLN A 24 17.84 -2.99 16.71
CA GLN A 24 16.87 -4.07 16.92
C GLN A 24 16.61 -4.86 15.64
N LYS A 25 16.39 -6.15 15.80
CA LYS A 25 15.95 -7.04 14.72
C LYS A 25 14.50 -7.45 14.90
N ILE A 26 13.72 -7.36 13.83
CA ILE A 26 12.34 -7.85 13.78
C ILE A 26 12.41 -9.39 13.70
N TYR A 27 11.78 -10.07 14.66
CA TYR A 27 11.80 -11.52 14.87
C TYR A 27 13.21 -12.13 14.99
N GLY A 28 14.22 -11.34 15.37
CA GLY A 28 15.62 -11.78 15.45
C GLY A 28 16.34 -11.86 14.10
N ASP A 29 15.63 -11.68 12.99
CA ASP A 29 16.15 -11.94 11.64
C ASP A 29 16.29 -10.67 10.81
N TYR A 30 15.25 -9.84 10.76
CA TYR A 30 15.16 -8.73 9.80
C TYR A 30 15.69 -7.44 10.41
N THR A 31 16.55 -6.75 9.66
CA THR A 31 17.09 -5.44 10.08
C THR A 31 16.07 -4.36 9.75
N THR A 32 15.86 -3.44 10.69
CA THR A 32 15.03 -2.25 10.47
C THR A 32 15.66 -1.35 9.41
N LEU A 33 14.82 -0.67 8.63
CA LEU A 33 15.27 0.30 7.63
C LEU A 33 14.82 1.70 8.04
N ASP A 34 15.77 2.63 8.06
CA ASP A 34 15.49 4.06 8.07
C ASP A 34 15.47 4.60 6.64
N MET A 35 15.33 5.92 6.50
CA MET A 35 15.26 6.56 5.18
C MET A 35 16.55 6.37 4.37
N GLU A 36 17.72 6.35 5.02
CA GLU A 36 18.99 6.09 4.32
C GLU A 36 19.03 4.67 3.75
N GLY A 37 18.62 3.68 4.55
CA GLY A 37 18.49 2.29 4.12
C GLY A 37 17.49 2.12 2.98
N ILE A 38 16.30 2.71 3.11
CA ILE A 38 15.27 2.71 2.04
C ILE A 38 15.84 3.30 0.76
N ASN A 39 16.41 4.51 0.81
CA ASN A 39 16.96 5.17 -0.37
C ASN A 39 18.12 4.39 -0.98
N THR A 40 18.96 3.75 -0.18
CA THR A 40 20.05 2.89 -0.67
C THR A 40 19.50 1.68 -1.42
N TRP A 41 18.47 1.02 -0.90
CA TRP A 41 17.83 -0.10 -1.57
C TRP A 41 17.18 0.34 -2.89
N PHE A 42 16.44 1.46 -2.90
CA PHE A 42 15.76 1.96 -4.11
C PHE A 42 16.71 2.52 -5.19
N LYS A 43 17.95 2.88 -4.85
CA LYS A 43 19.01 3.15 -5.83
C LYS A 43 19.42 1.90 -6.61
N GLN A 44 19.41 0.75 -5.94
CA GLN A 44 19.84 -0.53 -6.52
C GLN A 44 18.71 -1.26 -7.26
N HIS A 45 17.46 -0.85 -7.03
CA HIS A 45 16.26 -1.46 -7.61
C HIS A 45 15.45 -0.40 -8.38
N PRO A 46 15.89 -0.01 -9.59
CA PRO A 46 15.21 1.02 -10.39
C PRO A 46 13.85 0.57 -10.93
N ASP A 47 13.59 -0.73 -10.94
CA ASP A 47 12.33 -1.38 -11.34
C ASP A 47 11.26 -1.34 -10.23
N ALA A 48 11.64 -1.04 -8.99
CA ALA A 48 10.73 -1.02 -7.86
C ALA A 48 10.00 0.32 -7.69
N THR A 49 8.75 0.28 -7.25
CA THR A 49 7.95 1.44 -6.79
C THR A 49 7.65 1.28 -5.31
N LEU A 50 7.82 2.34 -4.52
CA LEU A 50 7.51 2.34 -3.10
C LEU A 50 6.03 2.66 -2.89
N ILE A 51 5.30 1.75 -2.25
CA ILE A 51 3.94 2.00 -1.76
C ILE A 51 3.99 2.12 -0.24
N THR A 52 3.54 3.25 0.31
CA THR A 52 3.54 3.47 1.76
C THR A 52 2.13 3.43 2.36
N ASP A 53 1.98 2.83 3.53
CA ASP A 53 0.79 2.90 4.39
C ASP A 53 1.08 3.78 5.63
N LYS A 54 0.06 4.45 6.19
CA LYS A 54 0.09 5.17 7.49
C LYS A 54 1.24 6.15 7.67
N VAL A 55 1.56 6.92 6.64
CA VAL A 55 2.53 8.01 6.77
C VAL A 55 1.85 9.22 7.42
N ASN A 56 2.38 9.65 8.58
CA ASN A 56 1.83 10.78 9.34
C ASN A 56 2.11 12.14 8.68
N ASP A 57 3.25 12.27 8.02
CA ASP A 57 3.65 13.48 7.27
C ASP A 57 4.05 13.11 5.83
N PRO A 58 3.06 13.10 4.90
CA PRO A 58 3.31 12.73 3.52
C PRO A 58 4.34 13.61 2.81
N LEU A 59 4.39 14.92 3.15
CA LEU A 59 5.30 15.87 2.51
C LEU A 59 6.73 15.64 2.97
N ALA A 60 6.95 15.49 4.27
CA ALA A 60 8.27 15.19 4.79
C ALA A 60 8.82 13.87 4.23
N PHE A 61 7.98 12.83 4.14
CA PHE A 61 8.38 11.56 3.57
C PHE A 61 8.72 11.68 2.08
N ALA A 62 7.85 12.30 1.28
CA ALA A 62 8.06 12.48 -0.15
C ALA A 62 9.32 13.28 -0.47
N ASN A 63 9.66 14.28 0.35
CA ASN A 63 10.88 15.08 0.19
C ASN A 63 12.16 14.34 0.62
N ALA A 64 12.04 13.33 1.50
CA ALA A 64 13.16 12.55 1.99
C ALA A 64 13.43 11.30 1.14
N PHE A 65 12.42 10.81 0.42
CA PHE A 65 12.57 9.68 -0.49
C PHE A 65 13.32 10.11 -1.77
N ILE A 66 14.21 9.24 -2.24
CA ILE A 66 15.14 9.57 -3.32
C ILE A 66 14.46 9.82 -4.67
N ASP A 67 13.29 9.22 -4.90
CA ASP A 67 12.63 9.22 -6.20
C ASP A 67 11.11 9.39 -6.04
N LYS A 68 10.67 10.65 -6.01
CA LYS A 68 9.26 10.98 -5.79
C LYS A 68 8.33 10.41 -6.87
N ASP A 69 8.81 10.21 -8.10
CA ASP A 69 7.99 9.67 -9.19
C ASP A 69 7.66 8.19 -8.97
N ARG A 70 8.55 7.46 -8.26
CA ARG A 70 8.35 6.06 -7.84
C ARG A 70 7.78 5.91 -6.44
N LEU A 71 7.19 6.95 -5.87
CA LEU A 71 6.48 6.90 -4.59
C LEU A 71 4.97 6.96 -4.83
N ILE A 72 4.23 6.01 -4.25
CA ILE A 72 2.77 6.03 -4.18
C ILE A 72 2.38 5.97 -2.69
N MET A 73 1.57 6.92 -2.23
CA MET A 73 1.16 6.97 -0.83
C MET A 73 -0.28 6.52 -0.67
N GLU A 74 -0.50 5.47 0.11
CA GLU A 74 -1.83 5.05 0.50
C GLU A 74 -2.39 5.98 1.59
N LEU A 75 -3.54 6.61 1.32
CA LEU A 75 -4.14 7.64 2.16
C LEU A 75 -5.55 7.28 2.63
N PHE A 76 -5.78 7.55 3.92
CA PHE A 76 -6.95 7.06 4.67
C PHE A 76 -8.02 8.14 4.93
N SER A 77 -7.92 9.30 4.28
CA SER A 77 -8.95 10.35 4.35
C SER A 77 -9.04 11.14 3.05
N ILE A 78 -10.23 11.64 2.73
CA ILE A 78 -10.48 12.52 1.58
C ILE A 78 -9.56 13.75 1.63
N MET A 79 -9.46 14.40 2.79
CA MET A 79 -8.60 15.58 2.98
C MET A 79 -7.12 15.28 2.72
N ALA A 80 -6.63 14.08 3.10
CA ALA A 80 -5.25 13.71 2.82
C ALA A 80 -5.01 13.52 1.31
N VAL A 81 -5.97 12.92 0.61
CA VAL A 81 -5.94 12.74 -0.86
C VAL A 81 -5.86 14.10 -1.57
N GLU A 82 -6.72 15.05 -1.19
CA GLU A 82 -6.72 16.40 -1.77
C GLU A 82 -5.37 17.11 -1.53
N LYS A 83 -4.86 17.09 -0.29
CA LYS A 83 -3.55 17.68 0.04
C LYS A 83 -2.40 17.03 -0.72
N ALA A 84 -2.42 15.71 -0.89
CA ALA A 84 -1.37 15.02 -1.65
C ALA A 84 -1.42 15.43 -3.14
N SER A 85 -2.61 15.52 -3.72
CA SER A 85 -2.83 16.03 -5.09
C SER A 85 -2.28 17.45 -5.26
N GLU A 86 -2.61 18.38 -4.35
CA GLU A 86 -2.12 19.77 -4.37
C GLU A 86 -0.58 19.87 -4.33
N ASN A 87 0.10 18.84 -3.81
CA ASN A 87 1.55 18.80 -3.67
C ASN A 87 2.22 17.83 -4.66
N GLY A 88 1.49 17.36 -5.67
CA GLY A 88 2.00 16.46 -6.71
C GLY A 88 2.55 15.15 -6.15
N ILE A 89 1.89 14.59 -5.13
CA ILE A 89 2.23 13.28 -4.55
C ILE A 89 1.28 12.24 -5.16
N HIS A 90 1.85 11.21 -5.81
CA HIS A 90 1.03 10.12 -6.33
C HIS A 90 0.33 9.38 -5.18
N THR A 91 -0.97 9.21 -5.32
CA THR A 91 -1.82 8.75 -4.23
C THR A 91 -2.56 7.48 -4.59
N MET A 92 -2.67 6.59 -3.61
CA MET A 92 -3.60 5.48 -3.58
C MET A 92 -4.66 5.76 -2.51
N ILE A 93 -5.93 5.75 -2.89
CA ILE A 93 -7.02 5.94 -1.91
C ILE A 93 -7.37 4.61 -1.23
N SER A 94 -7.42 4.58 0.10
CA SER A 94 -7.86 3.39 0.84
C SER A 94 -9.38 3.16 0.74
N GLN A 95 -9.83 1.97 1.11
CA GLN A 95 -11.23 1.54 1.01
C GLN A 95 -12.22 2.52 1.65
N GLU A 96 -12.03 2.87 2.92
CA GLU A 96 -12.99 3.68 3.67
C GLU A 96 -13.18 5.07 3.06
N PRO A 97 -12.14 5.89 2.79
CA PRO A 97 -12.34 7.16 2.12
C PRO A 97 -12.90 7.01 0.71
N LEU A 98 -12.54 5.97 -0.05
CA LEU A 98 -13.12 5.70 -1.36
C LEU A 98 -14.64 5.49 -1.30
N LEU A 99 -15.10 4.68 -0.34
CA LEU A 99 -16.53 4.39 -0.18
C LEU A 99 -17.29 5.61 0.37
N ALA A 100 -16.64 6.43 1.19
CA ALA A 100 -17.22 7.63 1.80
C ALA A 100 -17.42 8.81 0.82
N ILE A 101 -16.77 8.80 -0.35
CA ILE A 101 -16.98 9.85 -1.37
C ILE A 101 -18.46 9.90 -1.76
N LYS A 102 -19.06 11.09 -1.61
CA LYS A 102 -20.45 11.35 -2.01
C LYS A 102 -20.50 11.73 -3.49
N GLY A 103 -21.54 11.30 -4.19
CA GLY A 103 -21.73 11.59 -5.61
C GLY A 103 -20.81 10.78 -6.53
N ASP A 104 -20.30 11.43 -7.57
CA ASP A 104 -19.48 10.79 -8.60
C ASP A 104 -18.04 10.53 -8.09
N LYS A 105 -17.80 9.30 -7.67
CA LYS A 105 -16.49 8.82 -7.19
C LYS A 105 -15.42 8.91 -8.28
N ILE A 106 -15.75 8.61 -9.52
CA ILE A 106 -14.78 8.58 -10.61
C ILE A 106 -14.30 9.99 -10.92
N ASN A 107 -15.22 10.96 -10.95
CA ASN A 107 -14.85 12.36 -11.14
C ASN A 107 -14.00 12.89 -9.97
N PHE A 108 -14.32 12.54 -8.73
CA PHE A 108 -13.49 12.91 -7.58
C PHE A 108 -12.05 12.42 -7.73
N LEU A 109 -11.86 11.14 -8.09
CA LEU A 109 -10.53 10.55 -8.26
C LEU A 109 -9.77 11.24 -9.41
N LYS A 110 -10.46 11.50 -10.52
CA LYS A 110 -9.87 12.17 -11.69
C LYS A 110 -9.40 13.60 -11.38
N VAL A 111 -10.22 14.39 -10.70
CA VAL A 111 -9.88 15.79 -10.34
C VAL A 111 -8.70 15.85 -9.38
N ASN A 112 -8.52 14.82 -8.54
CA ASN A 112 -7.42 14.73 -7.58
C ASN A 112 -6.22 13.90 -8.09
N ASP A 113 -6.13 13.63 -9.40
CA ASP A 113 -5.09 12.79 -10.04
C ASP A 113 -4.83 11.45 -9.33
N VAL A 114 -5.86 10.87 -8.71
CA VAL A 114 -5.76 9.56 -8.05
C VAL A 114 -5.86 8.48 -9.12
N LYS A 115 -4.81 7.66 -9.24
CA LYS A 115 -4.71 6.57 -10.24
C LYS A 115 -4.83 5.18 -9.62
N TYR A 116 -4.87 5.10 -8.30
CA TYR A 116 -4.78 3.86 -7.55
C TYR A 116 -5.80 3.79 -6.42
N ALA A 117 -6.30 2.60 -6.13
CA ALA A 117 -7.14 2.35 -4.96
C ALA A 117 -6.73 1.04 -4.27
N ALA A 118 -6.73 1.02 -2.94
CA ALA A 118 -6.56 -0.20 -2.15
C ALA A 118 -7.88 -0.58 -1.47
N VAL A 119 -8.35 -1.81 -1.70
CA VAL A 119 -9.59 -2.31 -1.09
C VAL A 119 -9.45 -3.72 -0.55
N SER A 120 -10.28 -4.11 0.40
CA SER A 120 -10.30 -5.49 0.86
C SER A 120 -10.85 -6.41 -0.24
N ARG A 121 -10.19 -7.54 -0.49
CA ARG A 121 -10.68 -8.58 -1.41
C ARG A 121 -12.12 -9.04 -1.07
N ARG A 122 -12.52 -8.90 0.20
CA ARG A 122 -13.85 -9.25 0.70
C ARG A 122 -14.98 -8.39 0.14
N ILE A 123 -14.69 -7.17 -0.33
CA ILE A 123 -15.74 -6.29 -0.87
C ILE A 123 -16.00 -6.48 -2.36
N ILE A 124 -15.17 -7.24 -3.08
CA ILE A 124 -15.26 -7.38 -4.54
C ILE A 124 -16.66 -7.85 -4.98
N SER A 125 -17.22 -8.86 -4.30
CA SER A 125 -18.51 -9.42 -4.67
C SER A 125 -19.67 -8.43 -4.48
N SER A 126 -19.66 -7.69 -3.37
CA SER A 126 -20.70 -6.70 -3.06
C SER A 126 -20.51 -5.37 -3.80
N GLN A 127 -19.29 -5.05 -4.23
CA GLN A 127 -18.93 -3.80 -4.91
C GLN A 127 -18.52 -4.01 -6.38
N LYS A 128 -18.95 -5.10 -7.02
CA LYS A 128 -18.55 -5.43 -8.40
C LYS A 128 -18.78 -4.29 -9.41
N LYS A 129 -19.90 -3.56 -9.29
CA LYS A 129 -20.21 -2.40 -10.14
C LYS A 129 -19.16 -1.28 -9.97
N LEU A 130 -18.75 -1.00 -8.73
CA LEU A 130 -17.71 -0.01 -8.45
C LEU A 130 -16.35 -0.47 -9.01
N MET A 131 -15.99 -1.75 -8.84
CA MET A 131 -14.74 -2.29 -9.37
C MET A 131 -14.65 -2.16 -10.90
N LEU A 132 -15.74 -2.47 -11.60
CA LEU A 132 -15.84 -2.28 -13.05
C LEU A 132 -15.71 -0.80 -13.43
N ALA A 133 -16.41 0.10 -12.75
CA ALA A 133 -16.33 1.54 -13.02
C ALA A 133 -14.92 2.11 -12.79
N LEU A 134 -14.22 1.67 -11.74
CA LEU A 134 -12.84 2.06 -11.47
C LEU A 134 -11.90 1.57 -12.57
N ARG A 135 -11.99 0.28 -12.94
CA ARG A 135 -11.19 -0.31 -14.01
C ARG A 135 -11.40 0.40 -15.33
N ASP A 136 -12.65 0.62 -15.71
CA ASP A 136 -13.01 1.24 -17.00
C ASP A 136 -12.58 2.72 -17.06
N ALA A 137 -12.43 3.37 -15.89
CA ALA A 137 -11.85 4.70 -15.75
C ALA A 137 -10.31 4.71 -15.68
N GLY A 138 -9.65 3.55 -15.80
CA GLY A 138 -8.19 3.42 -15.74
C GLY A 138 -7.61 3.47 -14.32
N ILE A 139 -8.44 3.38 -13.27
CA ILE A 139 -8.00 3.30 -11.89
C ILE A 139 -7.53 1.88 -11.58
N LYS A 140 -6.29 1.76 -11.13
CA LYS A 140 -5.68 0.48 -10.77
C LYS A 140 -6.05 0.11 -9.35
N VAL A 141 -6.92 -0.89 -9.20
CA VAL A 141 -7.37 -1.39 -7.90
C VAL A 141 -6.44 -2.49 -7.41
N PHE A 142 -5.85 -2.31 -6.23
CA PHE A 142 -5.09 -3.33 -5.52
C PHE A 142 -5.93 -3.90 -4.37
N VAL A 143 -5.80 -5.20 -4.12
CA VAL A 143 -6.56 -5.87 -3.05
C VAL A 143 -5.68 -6.35 -1.90
N PHE A 144 -6.16 -6.14 -0.68
CA PHE A 144 -5.58 -6.68 0.56
C PHE A 144 -6.55 -7.66 1.24
N ASN A 145 -6.15 -8.27 2.37
CA ASN A 145 -6.83 -9.42 2.98
C ASN A 145 -6.97 -10.62 2.01
N VAL A 146 -6.01 -10.78 1.11
CA VAL A 146 -5.79 -12.04 0.41
C VAL A 146 -5.38 -13.09 1.43
N ASN A 147 -5.72 -14.37 1.24
CA ASN A 147 -5.43 -15.50 2.15
C ASN A 147 -6.20 -15.53 3.49
N PHE A 148 -7.11 -14.57 3.73
CA PHE A 148 -7.92 -14.50 4.96
C PHE A 148 -9.21 -15.33 4.90
N ASP A 149 -9.63 -15.75 3.71
CA ASP A 149 -10.82 -16.57 3.49
C ASP A 149 -10.41 -17.94 2.90
N SER A 150 -11.06 -19.01 3.36
CA SER A 150 -10.75 -20.37 2.89
C SER A 150 -10.88 -20.48 1.36
N GLY A 151 -9.84 -20.99 0.71
CA GLY A 151 -9.77 -21.16 -0.74
C GLY A 151 -9.62 -19.87 -1.56
N LYS A 152 -9.32 -18.74 -0.92
CA LYS A 152 -9.15 -17.42 -1.56
C LYS A 152 -7.79 -16.82 -1.21
N ASP A 153 -6.75 -17.54 -1.56
CA ASP A 153 -5.36 -17.13 -1.48
C ASP A 153 -4.95 -16.30 -2.70
N GLU A 154 -3.67 -15.98 -2.79
CA GLU A 154 -3.08 -15.21 -3.88
C GLU A 154 -3.26 -15.90 -5.24
N GLN A 155 -3.21 -17.24 -5.29
CA GLN A 155 -3.46 -18.01 -6.52
C GLN A 155 -4.90 -17.82 -6.99
N TYR A 156 -5.87 -17.87 -6.07
CA TYR A 156 -7.27 -17.59 -6.40
C TYR A 156 -7.44 -16.20 -7.02
N VAL A 157 -6.81 -15.17 -6.43
CA VAL A 157 -6.89 -13.79 -6.94
C VAL A 157 -6.30 -13.73 -8.35
N TYR A 158 -5.14 -14.37 -8.57
CA TYR A 158 -4.47 -14.44 -9.87
C TYR A 158 -5.37 -15.06 -10.94
N ASP A 159 -5.97 -16.22 -10.64
CA ASP A 159 -6.74 -16.99 -11.63
C ASP A 159 -8.13 -16.41 -11.91
N ASN A 160 -8.74 -15.72 -10.94
CA ASN A 160 -10.18 -15.39 -10.99
C ASN A 160 -10.50 -13.90 -10.91
N GLU A 161 -9.62 -13.07 -10.33
CA GLU A 161 -9.95 -11.69 -9.98
C GLU A 161 -9.07 -10.66 -10.69
N LEU A 162 -7.85 -11.04 -11.12
CA LEU A 162 -7.04 -10.19 -11.98
C LEU A 162 -7.77 -9.87 -13.29
N GLY A 163 -7.67 -8.62 -13.71
CA GLY A 163 -8.45 -8.06 -14.82
C GLY A 163 -9.75 -7.40 -14.37
N LEU A 164 -10.33 -7.79 -13.22
CA LEU A 164 -11.30 -6.95 -12.51
C LEU A 164 -10.56 -6.01 -11.56
N VAL A 165 -9.62 -6.56 -10.80
CA VAL A 165 -8.64 -5.79 -10.02
C VAL A 165 -7.28 -5.84 -10.73
N TYR A 166 -6.42 -4.86 -10.45
CA TYR A 166 -5.12 -4.71 -11.11
C TYR A 166 -4.03 -5.55 -10.44
N GLY A 167 -4.05 -5.64 -9.11
CA GLY A 167 -3.02 -6.35 -8.35
C GLY A 167 -3.45 -6.64 -6.92
N MET A 168 -2.52 -7.13 -6.11
CA MET A 168 -2.78 -7.52 -4.73
C MET A 168 -1.57 -7.28 -3.82
N TYR A 169 -1.84 -7.13 -2.53
CA TYR A 169 -0.85 -7.23 -1.47
C TYR A 169 -0.72 -8.71 -1.15
N ALA A 170 0.47 -9.26 -1.36
CA ALA A 170 0.73 -10.69 -1.30
C ALA A 170 1.90 -10.97 -0.36
N ASP A 171 1.75 -11.99 0.50
CA ASP A 171 2.84 -12.48 1.34
C ASP A 171 3.71 -13.49 0.57
N LYS A 172 3.14 -14.13 -0.45
CA LYS A 172 3.81 -15.08 -1.36
C LYS A 172 3.55 -14.66 -2.79
N TRP A 173 4.59 -14.61 -3.63
CA TRP A 173 4.40 -14.33 -5.05
C TRP A 173 4.22 -15.62 -5.84
N ILE A 174 3.62 -15.53 -7.03
CA ILE A 174 3.13 -16.69 -7.81
C ILE A 174 4.23 -17.71 -8.10
N THR A 175 5.47 -17.25 -8.31
CA THR A 175 6.65 -18.10 -8.47
C THR A 175 6.94 -18.99 -7.26
N ASP A 176 6.49 -18.57 -6.08
CA ASP A 176 6.70 -19.25 -4.81
C ASP A 176 5.54 -20.21 -4.46
N MET A 177 4.45 -20.22 -5.25
CA MET A 177 3.24 -21.02 -5.00
C MET A 177 3.32 -22.45 -5.54
N GLY A 178 4.41 -22.80 -6.22
CA GLY A 178 4.63 -24.13 -6.81
C GLY A 178 3.77 -24.34 -8.05
N SER A 179 4.41 -24.58 -9.20
CA SER A 179 3.70 -24.98 -10.42
C SER A 179 2.95 -26.28 -10.17
N LYS A 180 1.62 -26.23 -10.10
CA LYS A 180 0.79 -27.41 -10.33
C LYS A 180 0.75 -27.63 -11.84
N ASN A 181 1.79 -28.30 -12.35
CA ASN A 181 1.68 -29.04 -13.61
C ASN A 181 0.87 -30.31 -13.36
#